data_AF-A0A7X2PFE8-F1
#
_entry.id   AF-A0A7X2PFE8-F1
#
_cell.length_a   1.000
_cell.length_b   1.000
_cell.length_c   1.000
_cell.angle_alpha   90.00
_cell.angle_beta   90.00
_cell.angle_gamma   90.00
#
_symmetry.space_group_name_H-M   'P 1'
#
loop_
_entity.id
_entity.type
_entity.pdbx_description
1 polymer ?
#
loop_
_entity_poly.entity_id
_entity_poly.type
_entity_poly.pdbx_seq_one_letter_code
_entity_poly.pdbx_strand_id
1 'polypeptide(L)'
;MSACDTLSLQPLYSEEDTTTEFAVTGSWKADGDRTICIVTETKPGVYSVIVEGKSTDRFEARLTRIGQVLFADFLPVERGYFQIPGHLFARVRVDGATMRIAWVDFKWLARQIRPLSFPAHQFVFFGNDNSLVLTAPTADLRTYLEKIAGLPEAFERDDIFQREGQGK
;
A
#
# COMPACT_ATOMS: atom_id res chain seq x y z
N MET A 1 -5.69 -12.52 -3.68
CA MET A 1 -6.35 -11.21 -3.59
C MET A 1 -7.27 -11.06 -4.80
N SER A 2 -8.46 -10.47 -4.66
CA SER A 2 -9.18 -9.98 -5.86
C SER A 2 -8.27 -8.98 -6.55
N ALA A 3 -8.25 -9.00 -7.89
CA ALA A 3 -7.47 -8.06 -8.68
C ALA A 3 -7.75 -6.64 -8.15
N CYS A 4 -6.71 -6.00 -7.61
CA CYS A 4 -6.80 -4.60 -7.23
C CYS A 4 -6.75 -3.84 -8.54
N ASP A 5 -7.91 -3.64 -9.15
CA ASP A 5 -7.96 -3.16 -10.53
C ASP A 5 -7.50 -1.69 -10.64
N THR A 6 -7.33 -1.00 -9.51
CA THR A 6 -6.87 0.38 -9.44
C THR A 6 -5.48 0.49 -8.82
N LEU A 7 -4.64 1.32 -9.45
CA LEU A 7 -3.26 1.55 -9.07
C LEU A 7 -2.83 3.00 -9.32
N SER A 8 -1.72 3.42 -8.69
CA SER A 8 -1.00 4.63 -9.08
C SER A 8 0.15 4.30 -10.01
N LEU A 9 0.38 5.10 -11.05
CA LEU A 9 1.57 5.00 -11.90
C LEU A 9 2.81 5.62 -11.26
N GLN A 10 2.62 6.50 -10.28
CA GLN A 10 3.69 7.20 -9.58
C GLN A 10 3.78 6.70 -8.13
N PRO A 11 5.00 6.62 -7.58
CA PRO A 11 5.19 6.26 -6.18
C PRO A 11 4.64 7.34 -5.25
N LEU A 12 4.42 6.96 -4.00
CA LEU A 12 4.04 7.86 -2.90
C LEU A 12 5.25 8.51 -2.20
N TYR A 13 6.46 8.09 -2.56
CA TYR A 13 7.70 8.52 -1.96
C TYR A 13 8.63 9.17 -2.99
N SER A 14 9.50 10.05 -2.51
CA SER A 14 10.81 10.32 -3.11
C SER A 14 11.90 9.57 -2.32
N GLU A 15 13.13 9.51 -2.82
CA GLU A 15 14.24 8.91 -2.07
C GLU A 15 14.46 9.62 -0.73
N GLU A 16 14.22 10.93 -0.68
CA GLU A 16 14.40 11.77 0.51
C GLU A 16 13.25 11.60 1.53
N ASP A 17 12.04 11.28 1.07
CA ASP A 17 10.84 11.09 1.90
C ASP A 17 10.73 9.68 2.52
N THR A 18 11.67 8.79 2.19
CA THR A 18 11.63 7.40 2.64
C THR A 18 11.97 7.31 4.13
N THR A 19 11.18 6.55 4.88
CA THR A 19 11.30 6.40 6.33
C THR A 19 11.64 4.96 6.69
N THR A 20 12.61 4.78 7.58
CA THR A 20 12.86 3.47 8.20
C THR A 20 12.00 3.30 9.45
N GLU A 21 11.15 2.28 9.44
CA GLU A 21 10.41 1.79 10.59
C GLU A 21 10.81 0.33 10.87
N PHE A 22 11.55 0.08 11.95
CA PHE A 22 11.96 -1.29 12.28
C PHE A 22 10.82 -2.10 12.89
N ALA A 23 9.81 -1.42 13.47
CA ALA A 23 8.69 -2.10 14.10
C ALA A 23 7.84 -2.92 13.12
N VAL A 24 7.90 -2.66 11.82
CA VAL A 24 7.19 -3.47 10.80
C VAL A 24 7.90 -4.78 10.47
N THR A 25 9.18 -4.92 10.81
CA THR A 25 9.99 -6.08 10.41
C THR A 25 9.62 -7.32 11.22
N GLY A 26 9.67 -8.49 10.57
CA GLY A 26 9.36 -9.80 11.16
C GLY A 26 8.26 -10.54 10.41
N SER A 27 7.87 -11.68 10.97
CA SER A 27 6.73 -12.47 10.50
C SER A 27 5.48 -12.11 11.29
N TRP A 28 4.37 -11.96 10.59
CA TRP A 28 3.08 -11.64 11.16
C TRP A 28 2.00 -12.53 10.57
N LYS A 29 1.03 -12.91 11.40
CA LYS A 29 -0.06 -13.81 11.05
C LYS A 29 -1.40 -13.12 11.26
N ALA A 30 -2.24 -13.10 10.23
CA ALA A 30 -3.62 -12.65 10.35
C ALA A 30 -4.51 -13.77 10.91
N ASP A 31 -5.78 -13.46 11.17
CA ASP A 31 -6.77 -14.47 11.48
C ASP A 31 -6.95 -15.42 10.28
N GLY A 32 -6.70 -16.72 10.49
CA GLY A 32 -6.69 -17.75 9.45
C GLY A 32 -5.27 -18.15 9.01
N ASP A 33 -5.11 -18.43 7.71
CA ASP A 33 -3.87 -18.97 7.13
C ASP A 33 -3.02 -17.91 6.40
N ARG A 34 -3.41 -16.62 6.48
CA ARG A 34 -2.65 -15.55 5.82
C ARG A 34 -1.48 -15.09 6.71
N THR A 35 -0.27 -15.16 6.18
CA THR A 35 0.94 -14.64 6.81
C THR A 35 1.54 -13.52 5.97
N ILE A 36 2.24 -12.61 6.62
CA ILE A 36 3.04 -11.57 5.98
C ILE A 36 4.42 -11.55 6.64
N CYS A 37 5.45 -11.74 5.83
CA CYS A 37 6.84 -11.64 6.25
C CYS A 37 7.43 -10.36 5.66
N ILE A 38 7.98 -9.51 6.52
CA ILE A 38 8.57 -8.22 6.14
C ILE A 38 10.02 -8.20 6.61
N VAL A 39 10.95 -8.08 5.66
CA VAL A 39 12.39 -7.98 5.94
C VAL A 39 12.94 -6.69 5.37
N THR A 40 13.89 -6.07 6.08
CA THR A 40 14.60 -4.89 5.55
C THR A 40 15.52 -5.32 4.43
N GLU A 41 15.59 -4.54 3.37
CA GLU A 41 16.65 -4.70 2.38
C GLU A 41 17.95 -4.00 2.83
N THR A 42 18.99 -4.11 2.01
CA THR A 42 20.28 -3.44 2.26
C THR A 42 20.18 -1.91 2.18
N LYS A 43 19.08 -1.38 1.60
CA LYS A 43 18.80 0.06 1.48
C LYS A 43 17.83 0.51 2.58
N PRO A 44 18.11 1.61 3.29
CA PRO A 44 17.20 2.17 4.29
C PRO A 44 15.79 2.43 3.73
N GLY A 45 14.77 2.01 4.49
CA GLY A 45 13.35 2.21 4.18
C GLY A 45 12.81 1.46 2.96
N VAL A 46 13.56 0.49 2.43
CA VAL A 46 13.10 -0.49 1.45
C VAL A 46 12.90 -1.84 2.15
N TYR A 47 11.77 -2.48 1.88
CA TYR A 47 11.37 -3.72 2.52
C TYR A 47 10.95 -4.74 1.48
N SER A 48 11.46 -5.97 1.59
CA SER A 48 10.89 -7.10 0.87
C SER A 48 9.71 -7.64 1.68
N VAL A 49 8.56 -7.78 1.03
CA VAL A 49 7.32 -8.27 1.63
C VAL A 49 6.88 -9.53 0.91
N ILE A 50 6.65 -10.59 1.68
CA ILE A 50 6.08 -11.85 1.20
C ILE A 50 4.75 -12.04 1.90
N VAL A 51 3.68 -12.16 1.13
CA VAL A 51 2.34 -12.48 1.64
C VAL A 51 2.02 -13.90 1.24
N GLU A 52 1.78 -14.78 2.21
CA GLU A 52 1.36 -16.16 1.96
C GLU A 52 -0.11 -16.33 2.34
N GLY A 53 -0.82 -17.14 1.57
CA GLY A 53 -2.22 -17.48 1.76
C GLY A 53 -2.64 -18.53 0.74
N LYS A 54 -3.67 -18.26 -0.06
CA LYS A 54 -4.03 -19.13 -1.22
C LYS A 54 -2.99 -19.11 -2.34
N SER A 55 -2.26 -18.00 -2.43
CA SER A 55 -1.12 -17.75 -3.32
C SER A 55 0.02 -17.17 -2.47
N THR A 56 1.23 -17.22 -3.02
CA THR A 56 2.36 -16.46 -2.50
C THR A 56 2.56 -15.25 -3.38
N ASP A 57 2.44 -14.06 -2.80
CA ASP A 57 2.60 -12.79 -3.49
C ASP A 57 3.82 -12.05 -2.93
N ARG A 58 4.62 -11.44 -3.81
CA ARG A 58 5.88 -10.77 -3.46
C ARG A 58 5.86 -9.30 -3.86
N PHE A 59 6.21 -8.44 -2.91
CA PHE A 59 6.23 -7.00 -3.09
C PHE A 59 7.54 -6.40 -2.61
N GLU A 60 7.99 -5.34 -3.27
CA GLU A 60 8.83 -4.32 -2.65
C GLU A 60 7.87 -3.34 -1.97
N ALA A 61 8.16 -2.98 -0.73
CA ALA A 61 7.45 -1.91 -0.03
C ALA A 61 8.42 -0.81 0.38
N ARG A 62 8.00 0.44 0.20
CA ARG A 62 8.69 1.60 0.80
C ARG A 62 7.78 2.32 1.74
N LEU A 63 8.33 2.70 2.89
CA LEU A 63 7.58 3.41 3.92
C LEU A 63 7.87 4.90 3.83
N THR A 64 6.84 5.71 4.03
CA THR A 64 6.97 7.18 4.07
C THR A 64 5.97 7.76 5.05
N ARG A 65 6.31 8.88 5.68
CA ARG A 65 5.37 9.64 6.51
C ARG A 65 4.75 10.78 5.70
N ILE A 66 3.44 10.91 5.82
CA ILE A 66 2.66 12.04 5.32
C ILE A 66 1.89 12.58 6.53
N GLY A 67 2.25 13.79 6.97
CA GLY A 67 1.85 14.28 8.28
C GLY A 67 2.27 13.32 9.39
N GLN A 68 1.31 12.85 10.20
CA GLN A 68 1.54 11.90 11.30
C GLN A 68 1.30 10.44 10.91
N VAL A 69 0.91 10.16 9.67
CA VAL A 69 0.52 8.82 9.23
C VAL A 69 1.66 8.14 8.50
N LEU A 70 1.97 6.91 8.89
CA LEU A 70 2.91 6.05 8.18
C LEU A 70 2.16 5.36 7.04
N PHE A 71 2.61 5.60 5.82
CA PHE A 71 2.13 4.93 4.62
C PHE A 71 3.16 3.92 4.12
N ALA A 72 2.66 2.82 3.57
CA ALA A 72 3.41 1.89 2.77
C ALA A 72 2.98 2.03 1.31
N ASP A 73 3.96 2.16 0.43
CA ASP A 73 3.84 2.03 -1.01
C ASP A 73 4.32 0.65 -1.42
N PHE A 74 3.40 -0.19 -1.92
CA PHE A 74 3.67 -1.54 -2.38
C PHE A 74 3.77 -1.60 -3.90
N LEU A 75 4.81 -2.28 -4.38
CA LEU A 75 5.08 -2.53 -5.79
C LEU A 75 5.31 -4.04 -6.01
N PRO A 76 4.62 -4.70 -6.95
CA PRO A 76 4.84 -6.13 -7.21
C PRO A 76 6.25 -6.40 -7.76
N VAL A 77 6.87 -7.46 -7.24
CA VAL A 77 8.18 -7.95 -7.71
C VAL A 77 8.02 -8.71 -9.01
N GLU A 78 7.04 -9.61 -9.08
CA GLU A 78 6.76 -10.39 -10.29
C GLU A 78 5.94 -9.57 -11.28
N ARG A 79 6.38 -9.57 -12.55
CA ARG A 79 5.77 -8.79 -13.62
C ARG A 79 5.64 -9.64 -14.89
N GLY A 80 4.44 -9.68 -15.45
CA GLY A 80 4.17 -10.27 -16.76
C GLY A 80 4.61 -9.36 -17.90
N TYR A 81 4.71 -9.93 -19.10
CA TYR A 81 4.87 -9.14 -20.33
C TYR A 81 3.68 -8.17 -20.47
N PHE A 82 3.99 -6.89 -20.74
CA PHE A 82 3.02 -5.79 -20.86
C PHE A 82 2.34 -5.36 -19.54
N GLN A 83 2.79 -5.82 -18.37
CA GLN A 83 2.30 -5.35 -17.09
C GLN A 83 2.99 -4.02 -16.71
N ILE A 84 2.20 -2.96 -16.57
CA ILE A 84 2.68 -1.70 -15.97
C ILE A 84 2.66 -1.90 -14.45
N PRO A 85 3.80 -1.74 -13.75
CA PRO A 85 3.86 -1.94 -12.31
C PRO A 85 3.13 -0.78 -11.62
N GLY A 86 1.99 -1.11 -11.02
CA GLY A 86 1.19 -0.17 -10.26
C GLY A 86 1.56 -0.14 -8.79
N HIS A 87 1.55 1.05 -8.22
CA HIS A 87 1.74 1.27 -6.80
C HIS A 87 0.41 1.18 -6.06
N LEU A 88 0.40 0.46 -4.94
CA LEU A 88 -0.71 0.38 -4.00
C LEU A 88 -0.31 1.00 -2.67
N PHE A 89 -1.20 1.81 -2.11
CA PHE A 89 -0.93 2.55 -0.89
C PHE A 89 -1.74 1.99 0.28
N ALA A 90 -1.12 1.89 1.44
CA ALA A 90 -1.80 1.54 2.68
C ALA A 90 -1.29 2.38 3.85
N ARG A 91 -2.15 2.63 4.84
CA ARG A 91 -1.70 3.07 6.16
C ARG A 91 -1.18 1.86 6.92
N VAL A 92 -0.07 2.04 7.63
CA VAL A 92 0.50 1.01 8.49
C VAL A 92 0.56 1.54 9.92
N ARG A 93 0.11 0.73 10.87
CA ARG A 93 0.25 0.98 12.31
C ARG A 93 0.80 -0.26 12.98
N VAL A 94 1.77 -0.08 13.86
CA VAL A 94 2.32 -1.17 14.67
C VAL A 94 2.23 -0.77 16.13
N ASP A 95 1.50 -1.57 16.91
CA ASP A 95 1.34 -1.42 18.35
C ASP A 95 1.83 -2.71 19.03
N GLY A 96 3.11 -2.74 19.39
CA GLY A 96 3.75 -3.91 20.01
C GLY A 96 3.73 -5.14 19.10
N ALA A 97 2.93 -6.14 19.45
CA ALA A 97 2.78 -7.39 18.70
C ALA A 97 1.66 -7.32 17.64
N THR A 98 0.92 -6.22 17.51
CA THR A 98 -0.15 -6.08 16.52
C THR A 98 0.25 -5.11 15.42
N MET A 99 0.15 -5.55 14.17
CA MET A 99 0.26 -4.70 12.97
C MET A 99 -1.11 -4.57 12.31
N ARG A 100 -1.44 -3.36 11.86
CA ARG A 100 -2.66 -3.06 11.10
C ARG A 100 -2.28 -2.43 9.77
N ILE A 101 -2.84 -2.97 8.70
CA ILE A 101 -2.68 -2.45 7.34
C ILE A 101 -4.06 -2.06 6.82
N ALA A 102 -4.24 -0.79 6.46
CA ALA A 102 -5.48 -0.27 5.88
C ALA A 102 -5.20 0.26 4.47
N TRP A 103 -5.59 -0.50 3.45
CA TRP A 103 -5.42 -0.12 2.05
C TRP A 103 -6.25 1.12 1.72
N VAL A 104 -5.76 1.98 0.84
CA VAL A 104 -6.57 3.08 0.29
C VAL A 104 -7.74 2.48 -0.50
N ASP A 105 -8.97 2.88 -0.17
CA ASP A 105 -10.16 2.41 -0.87
C ASP A 105 -10.30 3.18 -2.19
N PHE A 106 -9.80 2.58 -3.26
CA PHE A 106 -9.84 3.18 -4.58
C PHE A 106 -11.25 3.29 -5.18
N LYS A 107 -12.21 2.48 -4.74
CA LYS A 107 -13.62 2.62 -5.13
C LYS A 107 -14.25 3.83 -4.44
N TRP A 108 -13.89 4.06 -3.18
CA TRP A 108 -14.23 5.30 -2.50
C TRP A 108 -13.61 6.50 -3.21
N LEU A 109 -12.32 6.45 -3.55
CA LEU A 109 -11.64 7.50 -4.30
C LEU A 109 -12.34 7.83 -5.62
N ALA A 110 -12.71 6.81 -6.40
CA ALA A 110 -13.43 7.01 -7.66
C ALA A 110 -14.77 7.76 -7.48
N ARG A 111 -15.46 7.56 -6.35
CA ARG A 111 -16.69 8.29 -6.00
C ARG A 111 -16.45 9.72 -5.54
N GLN A 112 -15.23 10.05 -5.09
CA GLN A 112 -14.86 11.40 -4.65
C GLN A 112 -14.36 12.29 -5.79
N ILE A 113 -14.24 11.78 -7.01
CA ILE A 113 -13.78 12.57 -8.16
C ILE A 113 -14.74 13.73 -8.39
N ARG A 114 -14.33 14.92 -7.98
CA ARG A 114 -14.95 16.19 -8.36
C ARG A 114 -14.02 16.92 -9.32
N PRO A 115 -14.54 17.68 -10.30
CA PRO A 115 -13.73 18.22 -11.40
C PRO A 115 -12.57 19.16 -11.02
N LEU A 116 -12.45 19.61 -9.77
CA LEU A 116 -11.60 20.73 -9.38
C LEU A 116 -10.53 20.43 -8.31
N SER A 117 -10.47 19.23 -7.72
CA SER A 117 -9.54 18.97 -6.60
C SER A 117 -9.01 17.54 -6.47
N PHE A 118 -9.38 16.65 -7.40
CA PHE A 118 -8.93 15.25 -7.37
C PHE A 118 -7.60 15.12 -8.13
N PRO A 119 -6.66 14.25 -7.69
CA PRO A 119 -5.41 14.02 -8.39
C PRO A 119 -5.62 13.69 -9.88
N ALA A 120 -4.67 14.04 -10.73
CA ALA A 120 -4.71 13.60 -12.13
C ALA A 120 -4.88 12.07 -12.20
N HIS A 121 -5.81 11.64 -13.04
CA HIS A 121 -6.23 10.25 -13.12
C HIS A 121 -6.77 9.94 -14.52
N GLN A 122 -6.94 8.65 -14.78
CA GLN A 122 -7.61 8.12 -15.96
C GLN A 122 -8.52 6.97 -15.53
N PHE A 123 -9.63 6.79 -16.25
CA PHE A 123 -10.37 5.53 -16.19
C PHE A 123 -9.91 4.67 -17.37
N VAL A 124 -9.34 3.51 -17.05
CA VAL A 124 -8.87 2.54 -18.05
C VAL A 124 -9.70 1.29 -17.98
N PHE A 125 -9.98 0.72 -19.13
CA PHE A 125 -10.72 -0.53 -19.24
C PHE A 125 -9.82 -1.69 -18.80
N PHE A 126 -10.24 -2.44 -17.78
CA PHE A 126 -9.51 -3.60 -17.25
C PHE A 126 -10.48 -4.76 -17.07
N GLY A 127 -10.33 -5.82 -17.88
CA GLY A 127 -11.28 -6.94 -17.88
C GLY A 127 -12.67 -6.51 -18.36
N ASN A 128 -13.67 -6.53 -17.47
CA ASN A 128 -15.04 -6.10 -17.77
C ASN A 128 -15.43 -4.77 -17.11
N ASP A 129 -14.52 -4.16 -16.33
CA ASP A 129 -14.80 -2.97 -15.53
C ASP A 129 -13.86 -1.82 -15.89
N ASN A 130 -14.33 -0.59 -15.67
CA ASN A 130 -13.46 0.59 -15.72
C ASN A 130 -12.77 0.75 -14.38
N SER A 131 -11.45 0.82 -14.43
CA SER A 131 -10.63 0.98 -13.26
C SER A 131 -10.02 2.37 -13.22
N LEU A 132 -10.02 2.94 -12.03
CA LEU A 132 -9.31 4.19 -11.80
C LEU A 132 -7.81 3.91 -11.92
N VAL A 133 -7.05 4.83 -12.50
CA VAL A 133 -5.59 4.83 -12.45
C VAL A 133 -5.15 6.23 -12.10
N LEU A 134 -4.39 6.38 -11.02
CA LEU A 134 -3.82 7.67 -10.64
C LEU A 134 -2.57 7.93 -11.50
N THR A 135 -2.54 9.11 -12.12
CA THR A 135 -1.44 9.57 -12.99
C THR A 135 -0.78 10.83 -12.45
N ALA A 136 -1.25 11.35 -11.32
CA ALA A 136 -0.74 12.55 -10.69
C ALA A 136 0.73 12.37 -10.25
N PRO A 137 1.53 13.45 -10.30
CA PRO A 137 2.86 13.46 -9.69
C PRO A 137 2.83 13.09 -8.21
N THR A 138 3.92 12.49 -7.71
CA THR A 138 4.07 12.10 -6.30
C THR A 138 3.70 13.22 -5.30
N ALA A 139 4.07 14.47 -5.59
CA ALA A 139 3.75 15.61 -4.71
C ALA A 139 2.23 15.85 -4.57
N ASP A 140 1.48 15.71 -5.67
CA ASP A 140 0.02 15.87 -5.67
C ASP A 140 -0.67 14.70 -4.96
N LEU A 141 -0.17 13.48 -5.17
CA LEU A 141 -0.63 12.28 -4.46
C LEU A 141 -0.45 12.44 -2.95
N ARG A 142 0.74 12.89 -2.50
CA ARG A 142 1.04 13.13 -1.08
C ARG A 142 0.13 14.19 -0.48
N THR A 143 -0.01 15.32 -1.17
CA THR A 143 -0.90 16.42 -0.75
C THR A 143 -2.34 15.96 -0.61
N TYR A 144 -2.82 15.12 -1.54
CA TYR A 144 -4.18 14.61 -1.49
C TYR A 144 -4.36 13.55 -0.39
N LEU A 145 -3.40 12.63 -0.23
CA LEU A 145 -3.44 11.62 0.82
C LEU A 145 -3.38 12.23 2.22
N GLU A 146 -2.62 13.31 2.41
CA GLU A 146 -2.61 14.05 3.68
C GLU A 146 -4.01 14.54 4.07
N LYS A 147 -4.76 15.10 3.11
CA LYS A 147 -6.12 15.63 3.34
C LYS A 147 -7.10 14.55 3.76
N ILE A 148 -6.97 13.33 3.22
CA ILE A 148 -7.90 12.23 3.49
C ILE A 148 -7.38 11.24 4.55
N ALA A 149 -6.15 11.39 5.03
CA ALA A 149 -5.50 10.40 5.91
C ALA A 149 -6.29 10.12 7.20
N GLY A 150 -7.03 11.11 7.68
CA GLY A 150 -7.91 11.04 8.85
C GLY A 150 -9.32 10.53 8.59
N LEU A 151 -9.74 10.35 7.34
CA LEU A 151 -11.08 9.88 6.96
C LEU A 151 -11.11 8.35 6.96
N PRO A 152 -11.82 7.66 7.88
CA PRO A 152 -11.85 6.20 7.91
C PRO A 152 -12.39 5.58 6.62
N GLU A 153 -13.37 6.21 5.98
CA GLU A 153 -14.02 5.76 4.74
C GLU A 153 -13.13 5.82 3.50
N ALA A 154 -12.01 6.56 3.56
CA ALA A 154 -11.02 6.60 2.49
C ALA A 154 -10.14 5.34 2.43
N PHE A 155 -10.32 4.43 3.38
CA PHE A 155 -9.53 3.22 3.52
C PHE A 155 -10.44 2.00 3.70
N GLU A 156 -9.94 0.87 3.23
CA GLU A 156 -10.52 -0.42 3.54
C GLU A 156 -10.39 -0.73 5.03
N ARG A 157 -11.11 -1.76 5.49
CA ARG A 157 -10.98 -2.24 6.87
C ARG A 157 -9.56 -2.70 7.13
N ASP A 158 -9.08 -2.47 8.34
CA ASP A 158 -7.75 -2.91 8.77
C ASP A 158 -7.61 -4.44 8.61
N ASP A 159 -6.65 -4.87 7.81
CA ASP A 159 -6.05 -6.20 7.90
C ASP A 159 -5.22 -6.22 9.20
N ILE A 160 -5.61 -7.05 10.16
CA ILE A 160 -4.95 -7.14 11.47
C ILE A 160 -4.05 -8.38 11.49
N PHE A 161 -2.79 -8.17 11.88
CA PHE A 161 -1.79 -9.23 12.01
C PHE A 161 -1.19 -9.23 13.41
N GLN A 162 -0.90 -10.43 13.92
CA GLN A 162 -0.17 -10.67 15.16
C GLN A 162 1.25 -11.13 14.83
N ARG A 163 2.23 -10.54 15.51
CA ARG A 163 3.63 -10.90 15.36
C ARG A 163 3.81 -12.35 15.79
N GLU A 164 4.41 -13.16 14.91
CA GLU A 164 4.79 -14.51 15.28
C GLU A 164 5.98 -14.41 16.24
N GLY A 165 5.88 -15.10 17.38
CA GLY A 165 7.00 -15.21 18.30
C GLY A 165 8.17 -15.83 17.55
N GLN A 166 9.34 -15.17 17.59
CA GLN A 166 10.57 -15.80 17.12
C GLN A 166 10.78 -17.05 17.99
N GLY A 167 10.49 -18.21 17.42
CA GLY A 167 10.83 -19.48 18.03
C GLY A 167 12.31 -19.44 18.38
N LYS A 168 12.61 -19.64 19.66
CA LYS A 168 13.97 -19.86 20.16
C LYS A 168 14.63 -21.03 19.45
#